data_AF-A0A5N9EG39-F1
#
_entry.id   AF-A0A5N9EG39-F1
#
_cell.length_a   1.000
_cell.length_b   1.000
_cell.length_c   1.000
_cell.angle_alpha   90.00
_cell.angle_beta   90.00
_cell.angle_gamma   90.00
#
_symmetry.space_group_name_H-M   'P 1'
#
loop_
_entity.id
_entity.type
_entity.pdbx_description
1 polymer ?
#
loop_
_entity_poly.entity_id
_entity_poly.type
_entity_poly.pdbx_seq_one_letter_code
_entity_poly.pdbx_strand_id
1 'polypeptide(L)'
;HQYRGKGNTGPTALESFVEKFPNVKIILAHWGAGLPFYELMPEISSTFANVFYDSAATTLLYSEKVFEIVEKVVGPKRILFGSDYPLVQPKEIIGQISRSGFKPDVKSLILSNNASELFSINFDKHLKP
;
A
#
# COMPACT_ATOMS: atom_id res chain seq x y z
N HIS A 1 -4.89 14.23 13.08
CA HIS A 1 -5.84 13.11 13.18
C HIS A 1 -5.62 12.35 14.50
N GLN A 2 -6.56 12.41 15.44
CA GLN A 2 -6.53 11.73 16.75
C GLN A 2 -7.77 10.85 16.88
N TYR A 3 -7.62 9.60 17.33
CA TYR A 3 -8.73 8.65 17.51
C TYR A 3 -8.38 7.61 18.59
N ARG A 4 -9.42 6.97 19.16
CA ARG A 4 -9.25 5.98 20.24
C ARG A 4 -8.49 4.76 19.72
N GLY A 5 -7.40 4.39 20.39
CA GLY A 5 -6.53 3.27 19.99
C GLY A 5 -5.29 3.68 19.18
N LYS A 6 -5.13 4.97 18.87
CA LYS A 6 -3.92 5.47 18.21
C LYS A 6 -2.70 5.33 19.13
N GLY A 7 -1.65 4.66 18.66
CA GLY A 7 -0.36 4.55 19.35
C GLY A 7 0.53 5.80 19.21
N ASN A 8 1.67 5.78 19.90
CA ASN A 8 2.67 6.86 19.86
C ASN A 8 3.84 6.58 18.90
N THR A 9 3.73 5.55 18.05
CA THR A 9 4.74 5.21 17.05
C THR A 9 4.71 6.22 15.91
N GLY A 10 5.81 6.97 15.74
CA GLY A 10 5.99 7.95 14.67
C GLY A 10 6.88 7.44 13.52
N PRO A 11 7.05 8.25 12.46
CA PRO A 11 7.89 7.92 11.30
C PRO A 11 9.29 7.41 11.65
N THR A 12 9.99 8.07 12.58
CA THR A 12 11.36 7.71 12.98
C THR A 12 11.47 6.29 13.52
N ALA A 13 10.46 5.80 14.25
CA ALA A 13 10.49 4.44 14.78
C ALA A 13 10.36 3.38 13.66
N LEU A 14 9.58 3.70 12.62
CA LEU A 14 9.42 2.83 11.45
C LEU A 14 10.64 2.88 10.53
N GLU A 15 11.22 4.05 10.31
CA GLU A 15 12.50 4.22 9.61
C GLU A 15 13.59 3.39 10.28
N SER A 16 13.81 3.55 11.59
CA SER A 16 14.78 2.75 12.35
C SER A 16 14.50 1.25 12.31
N PHE A 17 13.25 0.83 12.13
CA PHE A 17 12.91 -0.58 11.96
C PHE A 17 13.31 -1.08 10.57
N VAL A 18 12.98 -0.33 9.51
CA VAL A 18 13.33 -0.68 8.13
C VAL A 18 14.85 -0.73 7.94
N GLU A 19 15.58 0.25 8.49
CA GLU A 19 17.06 0.30 8.44
C GLU A 19 17.72 -0.93 9.06
N LYS A 20 17.12 -1.49 10.11
CA LYS A 20 17.65 -2.69 10.78
C LYS A 20 17.41 -3.97 9.99
N PHE A 21 16.44 -3.96 9.07
CA PHE A 21 16.03 -5.14 8.31
C PHE A 21 15.94 -4.83 6.80
N PRO A 22 17.04 -4.35 6.17
CA PRO A 22 16.99 -3.81 4.81
C PRO A 22 16.61 -4.85 3.75
N ASN A 23 16.79 -6.14 4.03
CA ASN A 23 16.47 -7.25 3.12
C ASN A 23 15.08 -7.87 3.36
N VAL A 24 14.35 -7.41 4.39
CA VAL A 24 13.01 -7.91 4.70
C VAL A 24 12.00 -7.13 3.88
N LYS A 25 11.10 -7.85 3.21
CA LYS A 25 9.94 -7.25 2.56
C LYS A 25 8.92 -6.84 3.63
N ILE A 26 8.66 -5.55 3.76
CA ILE A 26 7.80 -4.98 4.81
C ILE A 26 6.57 -4.36 4.17
N ILE A 27 5.37 -4.68 4.67
CA ILE A 27 4.13 -4.03 4.25
C ILE A 27 3.71 -3.06 5.34
N LEU A 28 3.64 -1.77 5.00
CA LEU A 28 3.12 -0.72 5.86
C LEU A 28 1.65 -0.48 5.54
N ALA A 29 0.80 -0.98 6.42
CA ALA A 29 -0.63 -0.91 6.26
C ALA A 29 -1.16 0.53 6.30
N HIS A 30 -2.32 0.74 5.67
CA HIS A 30 -3.05 2.00 5.67
C HIS A 30 -2.19 3.16 5.14
N TRP A 31 -1.53 2.95 4.01
CA TRP A 31 -0.56 3.89 3.41
C TRP A 31 0.61 4.24 4.33
N GLY A 32 0.96 3.38 5.29
CA GLY A 32 2.01 3.63 6.27
C GLY A 32 1.82 4.94 7.05
N ALA A 33 0.57 5.35 7.27
CA ALA A 33 0.21 6.63 7.89
C ALA A 33 0.84 7.87 7.17
N GLY A 34 1.01 7.78 5.85
CA GLY A 34 1.56 8.87 5.02
C GLY A 34 3.08 8.79 4.82
N LEU A 35 3.73 7.72 5.27
CA LEU A 35 5.15 7.49 5.02
C LEU A 35 5.58 7.50 3.55
N PRO A 36 4.76 7.12 2.55
CA PRO A 36 5.15 7.27 1.15
C PRO A 36 5.60 8.69 0.79
N PHE A 37 5.07 9.74 1.43
CA PHE A 37 5.49 11.11 1.13
C PHE A 37 6.93 11.41 1.58
N TYR A 38 7.43 10.72 2.60
CA TYR A 38 8.82 10.84 3.06
C TYR A 38 9.79 10.21 2.07
N GLU A 39 9.36 9.24 1.25
CA GLU A 39 10.17 8.68 0.16
C GLU A 39 10.47 9.69 -0.97
N LEU A 40 9.92 10.90 -0.94
CA LEU A 40 10.42 12.00 -1.77
C LEU A 40 11.84 12.44 -1.38
N MET A 41 12.30 12.07 -0.18
CA MET A 41 13.68 12.25 0.28
C MET A 41 14.53 11.07 -0.24
N PRO A 42 15.60 11.31 -1.02
CA PRO A 42 16.38 10.24 -1.65
C PRO A 42 16.91 9.17 -0.69
N GLU A 43 17.35 9.57 0.49
CA GLU A 43 17.84 8.69 1.55
C GLU A 43 16.75 7.73 2.05
N ILE A 44 15.53 8.25 2.23
CA ILE A 44 14.37 7.45 2.65
C ILE A 44 13.97 6.52 1.52
N SER A 45 13.88 7.00 0.28
CA SER A 45 13.56 6.15 -0.88
C SER A 45 14.52 4.96 -1.00
N SER A 46 15.82 5.20 -0.81
CA SER A 46 16.84 4.16 -0.82
C SER A 46 16.65 3.16 0.33
N THR A 47 16.44 3.64 1.55
CA THR A 47 16.21 2.80 2.73
C THR A 47 14.93 1.96 2.61
N PHE A 48 13.87 2.53 2.02
CA PHE A 48 12.55 1.91 1.89
C PHE A 48 12.37 1.07 0.61
N ALA A 49 13.44 0.71 -0.10
CA ALA A 49 13.37 -0.04 -1.36
C ALA A 49 12.59 -1.37 -1.29
N ASN A 50 12.58 -2.03 -0.12
CA ASN A 50 11.84 -3.27 0.15
C ASN A 50 10.52 -3.07 0.89
N VAL A 51 10.01 -1.84 0.95
CA VAL A 51 8.76 -1.48 1.62
C VAL A 51 7.61 -1.37 0.62
N PHE A 52 6.48 -1.95 0.98
CA PHE A 52 5.22 -1.96 0.26
C PHE A 52 4.16 -1.25 1.09
N TYR A 53 3.12 -0.72 0.44
CA TYR A 53 2.02 -0.01 1.08
C TYR A 53 0.69 -0.59 0.66
N ASP A 54 -0.22 -0.84 1.61
CA ASP A 54 -1.58 -1.24 1.27
C ASP A 54 -2.59 -0.09 1.31
N SER A 55 -3.71 -0.30 0.61
CA SER A 55 -4.84 0.63 0.54
C SER A 55 -5.87 0.49 1.66
N ALA A 56 -5.58 -0.29 2.71
CA ALA A 56 -6.55 -0.61 3.74
C ALA A 56 -7.06 0.67 4.43
N ALA A 57 -8.35 0.70 4.79
CA ALA A 57 -9.01 1.84 5.43
C ALA A 57 -8.89 3.20 4.69
N THR A 58 -8.62 3.22 3.37
CA THR A 58 -8.47 4.47 2.61
C THR A 58 -9.65 5.41 2.83
N THR A 59 -10.88 4.90 2.75
CA THR A 59 -12.12 5.68 2.92
C THR A 59 -12.23 6.40 4.27
N LEU A 60 -11.48 5.94 5.28
CA LEU A 60 -11.49 6.51 6.64
C LEU A 60 -10.37 7.51 6.88
N LEU A 61 -9.28 7.42 6.10
CA LEU A 61 -8.02 8.12 6.40
C LEU A 61 -7.61 9.14 5.34
N TYR A 62 -7.95 8.90 4.07
CA TYR A 62 -7.46 9.69 2.94
C TYR A 62 -8.55 9.90 1.88
N SER A 63 -8.40 10.96 1.08
CA SER A 63 -9.17 11.09 -0.16
C SER A 63 -8.66 10.10 -1.22
N GLU A 64 -9.49 9.75 -2.21
CA GLU A 64 -9.13 8.89 -3.36
C GLU A 64 -7.87 9.37 -4.13
N LYS A 65 -7.50 10.65 -4.02
CA LYS A 65 -6.26 11.19 -4.61
C LYS A 65 -4.99 10.47 -4.13
N VAL A 66 -5.02 9.83 -2.96
CA VAL A 66 -3.85 9.15 -2.38
C VAL A 66 -3.30 8.07 -3.31
N PHE A 67 -4.17 7.36 -4.03
CA PHE A 67 -3.77 6.30 -4.96
C PHE A 67 -2.77 6.83 -5.99
N GLU A 68 -3.17 7.87 -6.74
CA GLU A 68 -2.34 8.45 -7.80
C GLU A 68 -1.12 9.20 -7.28
N ILE A 69 -1.20 9.79 -6.09
CA ILE A 69 -0.03 10.46 -5.51
C ILE A 69 1.00 9.43 -5.06
N VAL A 70 0.59 8.38 -4.33
CA VAL A 70 1.50 7.36 -3.85
C VAL A 70 2.12 6.60 -5.01
N GLU A 71 1.35 6.27 -6.05
CA GLU A 71 1.89 5.64 -7.27
C GLU A 71 3.01 6.46 -7.92
N LYS A 72 2.88 7.78 -7.99
CA LYS A 72 3.92 8.67 -8.51
C LYS A 72 5.17 8.73 -7.63
N VAL A 73 5.04 8.49 -6.33
CA VAL A 73 6.18 8.54 -5.40
C VAL A 73 6.92 7.20 -5.36
N VAL A 74 6.19 6.10 -5.13
CA VAL A 74 6.82 4.80 -4.83
C VAL A 74 6.79 3.82 -6.01
N GLY A 75 6.04 4.14 -7.06
CA GLY A 75 5.79 3.27 -8.21
C GLY A 75 4.67 2.25 -7.95
N PRO A 76 4.01 1.77 -9.02
CA PRO A 76 2.83 0.91 -8.90
C PRO A 76 3.12 -0.48 -8.33
N LYS A 77 4.36 -0.96 -8.42
CA LYS A 77 4.77 -2.31 -7.95
C LYS A 77 4.86 -2.44 -6.43
N ARG A 78 4.92 -1.31 -5.71
CA ARG A 78 5.01 -1.27 -4.24
C ARG A 78 3.66 -0.97 -3.56
N ILE A 79 2.56 -0.99 -4.32
CA ILE A 79 1.21 -0.72 -3.81
C ILE A 79 0.39 -2.01 -3.85
N LEU A 80 -0.27 -2.33 -2.75
CA LEU A 80 -1.09 -3.52 -2.59
C LEU A 80 -2.54 -3.13 -2.32
N PHE A 81 -3.47 -3.87 -2.89
CA PHE A 81 -4.86 -3.79 -2.47
C PHE A 81 -5.04 -4.37 -1.06
N GLY A 82 -5.68 -3.60 -0.20
CA GLY A 82 -6.20 -4.01 1.10
C GLY A 82 -7.45 -3.21 1.41
N SER A 83 -8.44 -3.82 2.09
CA SER A 83 -9.66 -3.11 2.49
C SER A 83 -9.70 -2.74 3.96
N ASP A 84 -9.12 -3.54 4.84
CA ASP A 84 -9.41 -3.55 6.29
C ASP A 84 -10.81 -4.14 6.61
N TYR A 85 -11.19 -5.26 5.99
CA TYR A 85 -12.44 -5.95 6.33
C TYR A 85 -12.36 -6.52 7.77
N PRO A 86 -13.40 -6.40 8.61
CA PRO A 86 -14.78 -5.98 8.29
C PRO A 86 -15.08 -4.49 8.39
N LEU A 87 -14.08 -3.65 8.72
CA LEU A 87 -14.29 -2.22 8.92
C LEU A 87 -14.68 -1.49 7.62
N VAL A 88 -14.04 -1.85 6.50
CA VAL A 88 -14.38 -1.33 5.18
C VAL A 88 -14.62 -2.48 4.21
N GLN A 89 -15.71 -2.39 3.44
CA GLN A 89 -16.08 -3.41 2.48
C GLN A 89 -15.10 -3.41 1.29
N PRO A 90 -14.58 -4.58 0.86
CA PRO A 90 -13.65 -4.67 -0.27
C PRO A 90 -14.12 -3.95 -1.54
N LYS A 91 -15.42 -4.03 -1.85
CA LYS A 91 -16.03 -3.38 -3.02
C LYS A 91 -15.84 -1.86 -3.05
N GLU A 92 -15.73 -1.21 -1.90
CA GLU A 92 -15.56 0.24 -1.83
C GLU A 92 -14.19 0.64 -2.38
N ILE A 93 -13.14 0.04 -1.83
CA ILE A 93 -11.74 0.28 -2.25
C ILE A 93 -11.50 -0.17 -3.69
N ILE A 94 -12.02 -1.33 -4.11
CA ILE A 94 -11.98 -1.78 -5.51
C ILE A 94 -12.64 -0.75 -6.43
N GLY A 95 -13.76 -0.16 -5.98
CA GLY A 95 -14.44 0.92 -6.70
C GLY A 95 -13.58 2.18 -6.84
N GLN A 96 -12.85 2.58 -5.79
CA GLN A 96 -11.93 3.73 -5.84
C GLN A 96 -10.77 3.47 -6.81
N ILE A 97 -10.15 2.29 -6.74
CA ILE A 97 -9.08 1.89 -7.67
C ILE A 97 -9.61 1.85 -9.11
N SER A 98 -10.83 1.35 -9.33
CA SER A 98 -11.45 1.30 -10.65
C SER A 98 -11.70 2.69 -11.24
N ARG A 99 -12.10 3.67 -10.42
CA ARG A 99 -12.34 5.07 -10.85
C ARG A 99 -11.08 5.92 -10.94
N SER A 100 -9.97 5.49 -10.34
CA SER A 100 -8.68 6.20 -10.43
C SER A 100 -8.20 6.34 -11.88
N GLY A 101 -7.34 7.34 -12.11
CA GLY A 101 -6.66 7.61 -13.37
C GLY A 101 -5.58 6.58 -13.75
N PHE A 102 -5.44 5.48 -13.01
CA PHE A 102 -4.48 4.44 -13.32
C PHE A 102 -4.72 3.79 -14.68
N LYS A 103 -3.63 3.44 -15.35
CA LYS A 103 -3.66 2.59 -16.53
C LYS A 103 -4.18 1.18 -16.17
N PRO A 104 -4.78 0.44 -17.13
CA PRO A 104 -5.34 -0.89 -16.85
C PRO A 104 -4.34 -1.90 -16.26
N ASP A 105 -3.10 -1.88 -16.71
CA ASP A 105 -2.00 -2.70 -16.19
C ASP A 105 -1.67 -2.35 -14.73
N VAL A 106 -1.60 -1.06 -14.39
CA VAL A 106 -1.40 -0.59 -13.01
C VAL A 106 -2.54 -1.04 -12.10
N LYS A 107 -3.80 -0.97 -12.56
CA LYS A 107 -4.95 -1.48 -11.79
C LYS A 107 -4.79 -2.98 -11.50
N SER A 108 -4.37 -3.78 -12.49
CA SER A 108 -4.14 -5.22 -12.32
C SER A 108 -2.99 -5.52 -11.35
N LEU A 109 -1.90 -4.76 -11.41
CA LEU A 109 -0.79 -4.84 -10.45
C LEU A 109 -1.27 -4.65 -9.02
N ILE A 110 -1.96 -3.54 -8.76
CA ILE A 110 -2.40 -3.17 -7.41
C ILE A 110 -3.47 -4.13 -6.88
N LEU A 111 -4.45 -4.51 -7.71
CA LEU A 111 -5.56 -5.37 -7.29
C LEU A 111 -5.15 -6.82 -7.01
N SER A 112 -4.08 -7.32 -7.63
CA SER A 112 -3.73 -8.74 -7.51
C SER A 112 -2.25 -9.04 -7.74
N ASN A 113 -1.67 -8.69 -8.89
CA ASN A 113 -0.38 -9.27 -9.31
C ASN A 113 0.77 -8.96 -8.34
N ASN A 114 0.79 -7.76 -7.73
CA ASN A 114 1.82 -7.42 -6.74
C ASN A 114 1.74 -8.34 -5.52
N ALA A 115 0.53 -8.63 -5.02
CA ALA A 115 0.34 -9.56 -3.92
C ALA A 115 0.68 -10.99 -4.34
N SER A 116 0.29 -11.41 -5.55
CA SER A 116 0.64 -12.71 -6.12
C SER A 116 2.15 -12.94 -6.12
N GLU A 117 2.91 -11.97 -6.63
CA GLU A 117 4.37 -12.02 -6.70
C GLU A 117 4.98 -11.98 -5.28
N LEU A 118 4.49 -11.08 -4.43
CA LEU A 118 5.03 -10.88 -3.08
C LEU A 118 4.88 -12.13 -2.21
N PHE A 119 3.71 -12.76 -2.26
CA PHE A 119 3.38 -13.94 -1.47
C PHE A 119 3.61 -15.26 -2.20
N SER A 120 4.14 -15.21 -3.43
CA SER A 120 4.36 -16.40 -4.28
C SER A 120 3.07 -17.23 -4.47
N ILE A 121 1.94 -16.55 -4.66
CA ILE A 121 0.64 -17.19 -4.91
C ILE A 121 0.50 -17.42 -6.41
N ASN A 122 0.41 -18.70 -6.80
CA ASN A 122 0.10 -19.06 -8.18
C ASN A 122 -1.42 -19.17 -8.35
N PHE A 123 -1.99 -18.22 -9.09
CA PHE A 123 -3.39 -18.27 -9.52
C PHE A 123 -3.51 -19.11 -10.79
N ASP A 124 -3.19 -20.39 -10.71
CA ASP A 124 -3.40 -21.29 -11.84
C ASP A 124 -4.90 -21.44 -12.16
N LYS A 125 -5.18 -21.45 -13.47
CA LYS A 125 -6.45 -21.17 -14.16
C LYS A 125 -7.58 -22.19 -13.92
N HIS A 126 -7.94 -22.50 -12.68
CA HIS A 126 -9.02 -23.44 -12.35
C HIS A 126 -10.34 -22.83 -11.88
N LEU A 127 -10.50 -21.51 -11.96
CA LEU A 127 -11.82 -20.89 -11.92
C LEU A 127 -12.34 -20.69 -13.34
N LYS A 128 -12.74 -21.79 -13.98
CA LYS A 128 -13.83 -21.71 -14.96
C LYS A 128 -15.14 -21.70 -14.16
N PRO A 129 -16.14 -20.88 -14.55
CA PRO A 129 -17.50 -21.11 -14.08
C PRO A 129 -18.01 -22.50 -14.47
#